data_AF-A0A379SNQ4-F1
#
_entry.id   AF-A0A379SNQ4-F1
#
_cell.length_a   1.000
_cell.length_b   1.000
_cell.length_c   1.000
_cell.angle_alpha   90.00
_cell.angle_beta   90.00
_cell.angle_gamma   90.00
#
_symmetry.space_group_name_H-M   'P 1'
#
loop_
_entity.id
_entity.type
_entity.pdbx_description
1 polymer ?
#
loop_
_entity_poly.entity_id
_entity_poly.type
_entity_poly.pdbx_seq_one_letter_code
_entity_poly.pdbx_strand_id
1 'polypeptide(L)'
;MPVRTLFEMTLGETLFLNAKLPTGKEFMPREISLLLGEEGSPLSTQEVLEGGESLILSEVAEPPSQMIDSLTTLFKTIKPVKRAFLCAIKEHADAQPNLLIGIEADGDIEEIIHAAGNVATDTLPGDEPIDICQVRKGEQGISHFITEHIAPFYERRWGGFLRDFKQNRII
;
A
#
# COMPACT_ATOMS: atom_id res chain seq x y z
N MET A 1 32.81 -14.02 0.87
CA MET A 1 31.51 -14.26 1.52
C MET A 1 30.42 -13.77 0.59
N PRO A 2 29.39 -14.56 0.24
CA PRO A 2 28.27 -14.10 -0.57
C PRO A 2 27.47 -13.01 0.14
N VAL A 3 26.93 -12.05 -0.62
CA VAL A 3 26.15 -10.91 -0.09
C VAL A 3 24.88 -11.38 0.60
N ARG A 4 24.19 -12.39 0.06
CA ARG A 4 23.00 -12.97 0.69
C ARG A 4 23.31 -13.53 2.08
N THR A 5 24.39 -14.30 2.19
CA THR A 5 24.84 -14.86 3.47
C THR A 5 25.23 -13.78 4.48
N LEU A 6 25.82 -12.67 4.03
CA LEU A 6 26.09 -11.52 4.90
C LEU A 6 24.80 -10.98 5.53
N PHE A 7 23.78 -10.76 4.70
CA PHE A 7 22.49 -10.22 5.14
C PHE A 7 21.72 -11.21 6.03
N GLU A 8 21.74 -12.51 5.72
CA GLU A 8 21.14 -13.55 6.56
C GLU A 8 21.75 -13.59 7.95
N MET A 9 23.06 -13.37 8.06
CA MET A 9 23.76 -13.32 9.36
C MET A 9 23.48 -12.06 10.17
N THR A 10 22.89 -11.03 9.56
CA THR A 10 22.58 -9.73 10.19
C THR A 10 21.08 -9.46 10.25
N LEU A 11 20.24 -10.49 10.10
CA LEU A 11 18.80 -10.41 10.30
C LEU A 11 18.49 -9.90 11.70
N GLY A 12 17.71 -8.82 11.79
CA GLY A 12 17.35 -8.17 13.06
C GLY A 12 18.35 -7.14 13.58
N GLU A 13 19.51 -6.96 12.93
CA GLU A 13 20.58 -6.05 13.37
C GLU A 13 20.90 -4.99 12.30
N THR A 14 21.38 -3.80 12.70
CA THR A 14 21.81 -2.77 11.75
C THR A 14 23.19 -3.10 11.19
N LEU A 15 23.33 -3.18 9.87
CA LEU A 15 24.60 -3.44 9.18
C LEU A 15 25.20 -2.15 8.62
N PHE A 16 26.40 -1.80 9.08
CA PHE A 16 27.19 -0.71 8.51
C PHE A 16 28.31 -1.25 7.62
N LEU A 17 28.23 -0.98 6.33
CA LEU A 17 29.34 -1.19 5.39
C LEU A 17 30.19 0.07 5.33
N ASN A 18 31.51 -0.10 5.41
CA ASN A 18 32.47 0.99 5.24
C ASN A 18 32.25 2.18 6.19
N ALA A 19 31.84 1.93 7.43
CA ALA A 19 31.45 2.96 8.43
C ALA A 19 32.50 4.07 8.68
N LYS A 20 33.78 3.84 8.33
CA LYS A 20 34.88 4.79 8.50
C LYS A 20 35.22 5.59 7.24
N LEU A 21 34.49 5.37 6.15
CA LEU A 21 34.69 6.06 4.89
C LEU A 21 33.54 7.05 4.62
N PRO A 22 33.77 8.12 3.85
CA PRO A 22 32.73 9.09 3.49
C PRO A 22 31.56 8.49 2.69
N THR A 23 31.76 7.30 2.14
CA THR A 23 30.79 6.53 1.35
C THR A 23 30.31 5.28 2.10
N GLY A 24 30.22 5.36 3.43
CA GLY A 24 29.60 4.31 4.24
C GLY A 24 28.16 4.06 3.81
N LYS A 25 27.74 2.79 3.79
CA LYS A 25 26.36 2.40 3.51
C LYS A 25 25.80 1.70 4.74
N GLU A 26 24.72 2.24 5.26
CA GLU A 26 23.96 1.68 6.37
C GLU A 26 22.77 0.89 5.81
N PHE A 27 22.48 -0.25 6.44
CA PHE A 27 21.30 -1.08 6.19
C PHE A 27 20.62 -1.36 7.52
N MET A 28 19.38 -0.91 7.67
CA MET A 28 18.52 -1.21 8.81
C MET A 28 18.10 -2.68 8.80
N PRO A 29 17.77 -3.26 9.98
CA PRO A 29 17.26 -4.62 10.10
C PRO A 29 16.14 -4.95 9.10
N ARG A 30 15.27 -3.97 8.83
CA ARG A 30 14.13 -4.12 7.93
C ARG A 30 14.54 -4.07 6.46
N GLU A 31 15.49 -3.21 6.07
CA GLU A 31 16.05 -3.21 4.71
C GLU A 31 16.73 -4.55 4.40
N ILE A 32 17.39 -5.14 5.39
CA ILE A 32 18.01 -6.47 5.27
C ILE A 32 16.93 -7.54 5.05
N SER A 33 15.82 -7.49 5.79
CA SER A 33 14.67 -8.37 5.57
C SER A 33 14.05 -8.19 4.18
N LEU A 34 13.90 -6.95 3.71
CA LEU A 34 13.40 -6.63 2.36
C LEU A 34 14.32 -7.22 1.27
N LEU A 35 15.64 -7.05 1.42
CA LEU A 35 16.64 -7.55 0.46
C LEU A 35 16.74 -9.09 0.44
N LEU A 36 16.30 -9.76 1.50
CA LEU A 36 16.27 -11.22 1.61
C LEU A 36 14.93 -11.84 1.17
N GLY A 37 13.88 -11.03 1.03
CA GLY A 37 12.57 -11.45 0.52
C GLY A 37 12.60 -11.95 -0.93
N GLU A 38 11.55 -12.65 -1.36
CA GLU A 38 11.48 -13.17 -2.73
C GLU A 38 11.36 -12.03 -3.75
N GLU A 39 12.37 -11.95 -4.60
CA GLU A 39 12.45 -11.17 -5.85
C GLU A 39 12.00 -9.70 -5.81
N GLY A 40 12.65 -8.86 -4.99
CA GLY A 40 12.72 -7.41 -5.25
C GLY A 40 11.38 -6.68 -5.43
N SER A 41 10.29 -7.29 -4.97
CA SER A 41 8.95 -6.73 -5.00
C SER A 41 8.77 -5.83 -3.78
N PRO A 42 8.24 -4.61 -3.93
CA PRO A 42 7.92 -3.74 -2.80
C PRO A 42 6.84 -4.32 -1.88
N LEU A 43 6.20 -5.43 -2.27
CA LEU A 43 5.31 -6.22 -1.42
C LEU A 43 6.11 -7.31 -0.71
N SER A 44 6.84 -6.92 0.33
CA SER A 44 7.73 -7.85 1.03
C SER A 44 7.03 -8.82 1.98
N THR A 45 5.75 -8.58 2.33
CA THR A 45 5.03 -9.42 3.29
C THR A 45 3.53 -9.38 3.00
N GLN A 46 2.93 -10.54 2.73
CA GLN A 46 1.48 -10.73 2.77
C GLN A 46 1.13 -11.34 4.14
N GLU A 47 0.62 -10.54 5.07
CA GLU A 47 0.15 -11.04 6.35
C GLU A 47 -1.37 -11.20 6.34
N VAL A 48 -1.83 -12.40 6.69
CA VAL A 48 -3.23 -12.63 7.06
C VAL A 48 -3.32 -12.38 8.56
N LEU A 49 -3.85 -11.24 8.95
CA LEU A 49 -4.09 -10.94 10.36
C LEU A 49 -5.17 -11.91 10.89
N GLU A 50 -4.79 -12.78 11.84
CA GLU A 50 -5.75 -13.64 12.52
C GLU A 50 -6.73 -12.78 13.33
N GLY A 51 -8.03 -13.01 13.17
CA GLY A 51 -9.07 -12.20 13.79
C GLY A 51 -8.91 -12.16 15.32
N GLY A 52 -8.71 -10.96 15.88
CA GLY A 52 -8.57 -10.76 17.32
C GLY A 52 -7.69 -9.57 17.70
N GLU A 53 -6.86 -9.08 16.79
CA GLU A 53 -6.02 -7.90 17.02
C GLU A 53 -6.78 -6.59 16.78
N SER A 54 -6.74 -5.72 17.78
CA SER A 54 -7.42 -4.42 17.76
C SER A 54 -6.55 -3.37 17.06
N LEU A 55 -6.63 -3.29 15.74
CA LEU A 55 -5.98 -2.23 14.97
C LEU A 55 -6.72 -0.90 15.15
N ILE A 56 -5.97 0.18 15.31
CA ILE A 56 -6.51 1.54 15.37
C ILE A 56 -6.33 2.16 13.99
N LEU A 57 -7.45 2.51 13.37
CA LEU A 57 -7.47 3.21 12.09
C LEU A 57 -7.89 4.67 12.29
N SER A 58 -7.22 5.57 11.59
CA SER A 58 -7.54 7.00 11.59
C SER A 58 -7.34 7.63 10.21
N GLU A 59 -7.92 8.82 10.01
CA GLU A 59 -7.59 9.64 8.86
C GLU A 59 -6.10 10.05 8.88
N VAL A 60 -5.54 10.31 7.70
CA VAL A 60 -4.19 10.84 7.57
C VAL A 60 -4.23 12.36 7.66
N ALA A 61 -3.54 12.94 8.63
CA ALA A 61 -3.52 14.38 8.86
C ALA A 61 -2.89 15.15 7.70
N GLU A 62 -1.78 14.63 7.15
CA GLU A 62 -1.04 15.21 6.03
C GLU A 62 -0.82 14.15 4.95
N PRO A 63 -1.82 13.94 4.06
CA PRO A 63 -1.71 12.92 3.04
C PRO A 63 -0.70 13.33 1.94
N PRO A 64 0.19 12.42 1.50
CA PRO A 64 1.20 12.72 0.48
C PRO A 64 0.55 12.92 -0.89
N SER A 65 0.46 14.19 -1.32
CA SER A 65 -0.26 14.60 -2.53
C SER A 65 0.28 13.96 -3.81
N GLN A 66 1.60 13.88 -3.97
CA GLN A 66 2.24 13.26 -5.14
C GLN A 66 1.86 11.78 -5.30
N MET A 67 1.83 11.04 -4.19
CA MET A 67 1.43 9.63 -4.19
C MET A 67 -0.05 9.49 -4.55
N ILE A 68 -0.91 10.31 -3.96
CA ILE A 68 -2.35 10.31 -4.27
C ILE A 68 -2.60 10.60 -5.75
N ASP A 69 -1.93 11.60 -6.32
CA ASP A 69 -2.10 11.97 -7.73
C ASP A 69 -1.62 10.85 -8.68
N SER A 70 -0.51 10.20 -8.33
CA SER A 70 0.08 9.12 -9.12
C SER A 70 -0.78 7.86 -9.06
N LEU A 71 -1.23 7.46 -7.86
CA LEU A 71 -2.18 6.35 -7.68
C LEU A 71 -3.52 6.63 -8.36
N THR A 72 -4.03 7.86 -8.25
CA THR A 72 -5.25 8.27 -8.96
C THR A 72 -5.10 8.13 -10.47
N THR A 73 -3.93 8.44 -11.01
CA THR A 73 -3.62 8.28 -12.44
C THR A 73 -3.54 6.81 -12.82
N LEU A 74 -2.87 5.98 -12.01
CA LEU A 74 -2.82 4.53 -12.18
C LEU A 74 -4.24 3.92 -12.20
N PHE A 75 -5.05 4.19 -11.18
CA PHE A 75 -6.37 3.56 -11.03
C PHE A 75 -7.37 3.97 -12.11
N LYS A 76 -7.21 5.14 -12.75
CA LYS A 76 -8.00 5.50 -13.95
C LYS A 76 -7.78 4.53 -15.11
N THR A 77 -6.60 3.90 -15.19
CA THR A 77 -6.26 2.93 -16.25
C THR A 77 -6.74 1.52 -15.91
N ILE A 78 -6.95 1.21 -14.62
CA ILE A 78 -7.32 -0.11 -14.13
C ILE A 78 -8.83 -0.18 -13.90
N LYS A 79 -9.58 -0.64 -14.92
CA LYS A 79 -11.06 -0.69 -14.89
C LYS A 79 -11.65 -1.40 -13.66
N PRO A 80 -11.08 -2.53 -13.17
CA PRO A 80 -11.62 -3.18 -11.98
C PRO A 80 -11.68 -2.32 -10.71
N VAL A 81 -10.82 -1.30 -10.57
CA VAL A 81 -10.80 -0.45 -9.37
C VAL A 81 -12.03 0.44 -9.33
N LYS A 82 -12.82 0.29 -8.27
CA LYS A 82 -14.01 1.10 -7.98
C LYS A 82 -13.67 2.30 -7.11
N ARG A 83 -13.01 2.04 -5.98
CA ARG A 83 -12.67 3.04 -4.98
C ARG A 83 -11.31 2.75 -4.38
N ALA A 84 -10.58 3.79 -4.00
CA ALA A 84 -9.37 3.66 -3.20
C ALA A 84 -9.36 4.67 -2.05
N PHE A 85 -8.79 4.24 -0.94
CA PHE A 85 -8.83 4.91 0.36
C PHE A 85 -7.42 5.01 0.92
N LEU A 86 -7.17 6.04 1.71
CA LEU A 86 -5.91 6.22 2.42
C LEU A 86 -6.23 6.50 3.89
N CYS A 87 -5.63 5.72 4.78
CA CYS A 87 -5.74 5.89 6.22
C CYS A 87 -4.40 5.60 6.90
N ALA A 88 -4.29 5.98 8.16
CA ALA A 88 -3.21 5.56 9.03
C ALA A 88 -3.68 4.36 9.86
N ILE A 89 -2.81 3.37 10.04
CA ILE A 89 -3.05 2.19 10.87
C ILE A 89 -2.00 2.08 11.98
N LYS A 90 -2.43 1.67 13.17
CA LYS A 90 -1.56 1.35 14.31
C LYS A 90 -1.98 0.04 14.96
N GLU A 91 -1.00 -0.76 15.39
CA GLU A 91 -1.24 -1.98 16.16
C GLU A 91 -1.68 -1.69 17.61
N HIS A 92 -1.17 -0.60 18.20
CA HIS A 92 -1.52 -0.14 19.54
C HIS A 92 -1.36 1.38 19.63
N ALA A 93 -1.92 2.01 20.67
CA ALA A 93 -2.01 3.48 20.78
C ALA A 93 -0.65 4.19 20.68
N ASP A 94 0.39 3.58 21.25
CA ASP A 94 1.76 4.13 21.31
C ASP A 94 2.62 3.77 20.09
N ALA A 95 2.11 2.94 19.17
CA ALA A 95 2.82 2.57 17.95
C ALA A 95 2.94 3.74 16.97
N GLN A 96 4.00 3.73 16.17
CA GLN A 96 4.10 4.59 15.00
C GLN A 96 3.04 4.17 13.97
N PRO A 97 2.28 5.14 13.41
CA PRO A 97 1.30 4.83 12.38
C PRO A 97 1.99 4.48 11.07
N ASN A 98 1.52 3.42 10.42
CA ASN A 98 1.84 3.13 9.01
C ASN A 98 0.74 3.69 8.11
N LEU A 99 1.08 4.01 6.87
CA LEU A 99 0.08 4.33 5.86
C LEU A 99 -0.53 3.04 5.32
N LEU A 100 -1.86 3.00 5.20
CA LEU A 100 -2.62 1.91 4.60
C LEU A 100 -3.41 2.41 3.40
N ILE A 101 -3.18 1.80 2.24
CA ILE A 101 -3.97 2.00 1.03
C ILE A 101 -5.02 0.90 0.95
N GLY A 102 -6.29 1.25 1.11
CA GLY A 102 -7.41 0.34 0.87
C GLY A 102 -7.89 0.42 -0.57
N ILE A 103 -8.00 -0.71 -1.27
CA ILE A 103 -8.44 -0.77 -2.66
C ILE A 103 -9.69 -1.64 -2.79
N GLU A 104 -10.80 -1.06 -3.24
CA GLU A 104 -11.99 -1.80 -3.64
C GLU A 104 -11.96 -2.03 -5.15
N ALA A 105 -11.87 -3.29 -5.57
CA ALA A 105 -11.84 -3.70 -6.96
C ALA A 105 -12.70 -4.95 -7.21
N ASP A 106 -13.17 -5.09 -8.46
CA ASP A 106 -13.85 -6.30 -8.92
C ASP A 106 -12.85 -7.39 -9.34
N GLY A 107 -13.04 -8.62 -8.86
CA GLY A 107 -12.22 -9.75 -9.27
C GLY A 107 -10.91 -9.85 -8.48
N ASP A 108 -9.88 -10.40 -9.15
CA ASP A 108 -8.56 -10.55 -8.56
C ASP A 108 -7.85 -9.19 -8.46
N ILE A 109 -7.25 -8.94 -7.31
CA ILE A 109 -6.64 -7.67 -6.94
C ILE A 109 -5.12 -7.76 -6.86
N GLU A 110 -4.53 -8.95 -6.95
CA GLU A 110 -3.11 -9.17 -6.71
C GLU A 110 -2.24 -8.29 -7.63
N GLU A 111 -2.54 -8.25 -8.94
CA GLU A 111 -1.87 -7.37 -9.90
C GLU A 111 -2.07 -5.88 -9.58
N ILE A 112 -3.23 -5.52 -9.04
CA ILE A 112 -3.57 -4.13 -8.69
C ILE A 112 -2.78 -3.70 -7.45
N ILE A 113 -2.67 -4.57 -6.45
CA ILE A 113 -1.84 -4.36 -5.25
C ILE A 113 -0.38 -4.19 -5.68
N HIS A 114 0.12 -5.05 -6.57
CA HIS A 114 1.49 -4.96 -7.08
C HIS A 114 1.76 -3.65 -7.82
N ALA A 115 0.86 -3.24 -8.72
CA ALA A 115 0.99 -1.99 -9.45
C ALA A 115 0.91 -0.76 -8.51
N ALA A 116 0.01 -0.80 -7.53
CA ALA A 116 -0.13 0.26 -6.54
C ALA A 116 1.12 0.36 -5.65
N GLY A 117 1.67 -0.77 -5.21
CA GLY A 117 2.90 -0.84 -4.41
C GLY A 117 4.07 -0.16 -5.11
N ASN A 118 4.31 -0.51 -6.38
CA ASN A 118 5.37 0.12 -7.17
C ASN A 118 5.21 1.65 -7.24
N VAL A 119 4.01 2.14 -7.58
CA VAL A 119 3.75 3.58 -7.66
C VAL A 119 3.91 4.25 -6.31
N ALA A 120 3.45 3.62 -5.23
CA ALA A 120 3.54 4.17 -3.89
C ALA A 120 5.00 4.30 -3.44
N THR A 121 5.82 3.26 -3.63
CA THR A 121 7.26 3.30 -3.32
C THR A 121 8.02 4.36 -4.12
N ASP A 122 7.69 4.56 -5.39
CA ASP A 122 8.37 5.56 -6.24
C ASP A 122 7.99 7.02 -5.92
N THR A 123 6.87 7.22 -5.22
CA THR A 123 6.27 8.56 -5.03
C THR A 123 6.16 8.99 -3.57
N LEU A 124 6.44 8.09 -2.63
CA LEU A 124 6.55 8.45 -1.23
C LEU A 124 7.83 9.28 -1.02
N PRO A 125 7.76 10.43 -0.34
CA PRO A 125 8.93 11.26 -0.08
C PRO A 125 9.92 10.67 0.94
N GLY A 126 9.58 9.56 1.59
CA GLY A 126 10.43 8.87 2.57
C GLY A 126 10.43 7.35 2.36
N ASP A 127 11.20 6.65 3.18
CA ASP A 127 11.35 5.19 3.12
C ASP A 127 10.37 4.46 4.07
N GLU A 128 9.29 5.13 4.48
CA GLU A 128 8.28 4.55 5.36
C GLU A 128 7.47 3.46 4.63
N PRO A 129 7.16 2.34 5.29
CA PRO A 129 6.34 1.30 4.68
C PRO A 129 4.91 1.78 4.42
N ILE A 130 4.34 1.22 3.37
CA ILE A 130 2.93 1.42 3.04
C ILE A 130 2.29 0.05 2.94
N ASP A 131 1.27 -0.18 3.75
CA ASP A 131 0.46 -1.37 3.72
C ASP A 131 -0.61 -1.25 2.62
N ILE A 132 -0.94 -2.35 1.95
CA ILE A 132 -1.95 -2.36 0.88
C ILE A 132 -3.01 -3.44 1.14
N CYS A 133 -4.22 -2.93 1.32
CA CYS A 133 -5.51 -3.54 1.57
C CYS A 133 -6.37 -3.97 0.38
N GLN A 134 -6.95 -5.17 0.34
CA GLN A 134 -8.23 -5.33 -0.40
C GLN A 134 -9.40 -4.90 0.50
N VAL A 135 -10.25 -4.01 -0.01
CA VAL A 135 -11.49 -3.59 0.64
C VAL A 135 -12.67 -4.28 -0.03
N ARG A 136 -13.41 -5.10 0.72
CA ARG A 136 -14.63 -5.76 0.23
C ARG A 136 -15.86 -5.21 0.95
N LYS A 137 -16.86 -4.80 0.16
CA LYS A 137 -18.12 -4.30 0.73
C LYS A 137 -18.83 -5.42 1.51
N GLY A 138 -19.19 -5.13 2.76
CA GLY A 138 -19.91 -6.05 3.65
C GLY A 138 -19.01 -7.00 4.45
N GLU A 139 -17.70 -6.95 4.23
CA GLU A 139 -16.70 -7.62 5.06
C GLU A 139 -16.50 -6.85 6.37
N GLN A 140 -16.37 -7.57 7.48
CA GLN A 140 -16.18 -6.99 8.81
C GLN A 140 -14.71 -6.57 9.03
N GLY A 141 -14.44 -5.80 10.09
CA GLY A 141 -13.08 -5.36 10.42
C GLY A 141 -12.61 -4.15 9.61
N ILE A 142 -11.41 -4.24 9.04
CA ILE A 142 -10.74 -3.13 8.32
C ILE A 142 -11.59 -2.62 7.15
N SER A 143 -12.13 -3.54 6.34
CA SER A 143 -13.02 -3.23 5.20
C SER A 143 -14.22 -2.38 5.65
N HIS A 144 -14.89 -2.77 6.73
CA HIS A 144 -16.05 -2.06 7.27
C HIS A 144 -15.68 -0.64 7.70
N PHE A 145 -14.64 -0.49 8.53
CA PHE A 145 -14.20 0.82 9.01
C PHE A 145 -13.83 1.74 7.85
N ILE A 146 -13.01 1.28 6.91
CA ILE A 146 -12.60 2.07 5.74
C ILE A 146 -13.83 2.53 4.95
N THR A 147 -14.78 1.64 4.67
CA THR A 147 -15.95 1.99 3.85
C THR A 147 -16.92 2.96 4.52
N GLU A 148 -16.97 3.01 5.85
CA GLU A 148 -17.91 3.85 6.61
C GLU A 148 -17.30 5.16 7.11
N HIS A 149 -16.01 5.16 7.43
CA HIS A 149 -15.36 6.26 8.15
C HIS A 149 -14.29 6.99 7.33
N ILE A 150 -13.83 6.41 6.21
CA ILE A 150 -12.76 7.00 5.39
C ILE A 150 -13.32 7.45 4.04
N ALA A 151 -13.12 8.73 3.71
CA ALA A 151 -13.47 9.24 2.40
C ALA A 151 -12.50 8.66 1.33
N PRO A 152 -13.01 8.12 0.22
CA PRO A 152 -12.15 7.64 -0.86
C PRO A 152 -11.42 8.81 -1.52
N PHE A 153 -10.12 8.68 -1.76
CA PHE A 153 -9.37 9.64 -2.57
C PHE A 153 -9.59 9.41 -4.07
N TYR A 154 -9.93 8.17 -4.45
CA TYR A 154 -10.30 7.80 -5.81
C TYR A 154 -11.66 7.11 -5.80
N GLU A 155 -12.54 7.57 -6.69
CA GLU A 155 -13.79 6.88 -7.01
C GLU A 155 -14.00 6.90 -8.52
N ARG A 156 -14.18 5.71 -9.09
CA ARG A 156 -14.46 5.55 -10.51
C ARG A 156 -15.78 6.22 -10.84
N ARG A 157 -15.73 7.28 -11.66
CA ARG A 157 -16.94 7.99 -12.10
C ARG A 157 -17.73 7.15 -13.10
N TRP A 158 -18.98 6.85 -12.78
CA TRP A 158 -19.92 6.12 -13.65
C TRP A 158 -20.46 6.96 -14.83
N GLY A 159 -20.13 8.25 -14.88
CA GLY A 159 -20.73 9.27 -15.76
C GLY A 159 -20.54 9.08 -17.28
N GLY A 160 -19.75 8.10 -17.73
CA GLY A 160 -19.66 7.71 -19.14
C GLY A 160 -20.75 6.72 -19.57
N PHE A 161 -21.18 5.83 -18.67
CA PHE A 161 -22.09 4.73 -18.99
C PHE A 161 -23.54 5.21 -19.23
N LEU A 162 -23.95 6.31 -18.57
CA LEU A 162 -25.26 6.93 -18.79
C LEU A 162 -25.41 7.67 -20.13
N ARG A 163 -24.29 8.00 -20.82
CA ARG A 163 -24.33 8.63 -22.14
C ARG A 163 -24.59 7.60 -23.25
N ASP A 164 -24.03 6.41 -23.16
CA ASP A 164 -24.24 5.34 -24.17
C ASP A 164 -25.69 4.84 -24.21
N PHE A 165 -26.38 4.74 -23.07
CA PHE A 165 -27.78 4.31 -23.03
C PHE A 165 -28.75 5.28 -23.72
N LYS A 166 -28.42 6.57 -23.80
CA LYS A 166 -29.26 7.56 -24.52
C LYS A 166 -29.00 7.57 -26.01
N GLN A 167 -27.86 7.07 -26.47
CA GLN A 167 -27.49 7.08 -27.89
C GLN A 167 -27.98 5.82 -28.62
N ASN A 168 -28.17 4.70 -27.91
CA ASN A 168 -28.58 3.41 -28.47
C ASN A 168 -30.11 3.11 -28.39
N ARG A 169 -30.97 4.12 -28.13
CA ARG A 169 -32.45 3.98 -28.21
C ARG A 169 -33.08 4.87 -29.29
N ILE A 170 -32.38 5.06 -30.40
CA ILE A 170 -32.97 5.56 -31.63
C ILE A 170 -32.58 4.61 -32.73
N ILE A 171 -33.42 3.60 -32.98
CA ILE A 171 -33.99 3.15 -34.27
C ILE A 171 -35.20 2.29 -33.92
#